data_AF-A0A955D3E2-F1
#
_entry.id   AF-A0A955D3E2-F1
#
_cell.length_a   1.000
_cell.length_b   1.000
_cell.length_c   1.000
_cell.angle_alpha   90.00
_cell.angle_beta   90.00
_cell.angle_gamma   90.00
#
_symmetry.space_group_name_H-M   'P 1'
#
loop_
_entity.id
_entity.type
_entity.pdbx_description
1 polymer ?
#
loop_
_entity_poly.entity_id
_entity_poly.type
_entity_poly.pdbx_seq_one_letter_code
_entity_poly.pdbx_strand_id
1 'polypeptide(L)'
;MRGKLQTAAPHLHVRRCVCCGFDGASLRRSAECPSCGCDLRERPPRSYAEMEGLNRRPTAVRDRAPVAEHRAIERWLAVLFLLMVGVVAVSSLLADVINGAW
;
A
#
# COMPACT_ATOMS: atom_id res chain seq x y z
N MET A 1 34.80 15.03 7.10
CA MET A 1 34.11 13.96 6.35
C MET A 1 32.92 14.59 5.62
N ARG A 2 33.04 14.90 4.33
CA ARG A 2 31.94 15.46 3.51
C ARG A 2 31.20 14.30 2.85
N GLY A 3 30.02 13.97 3.37
CA GLY A 3 29.14 12.96 2.78
C GLY A 3 28.67 13.40 1.40
N LYS A 4 28.91 12.58 0.39
CA LYS A 4 28.36 12.77 -0.96
C LYS A 4 26.86 12.50 -0.89
N LEU A 5 26.04 13.53 -1.04
CA LEU A 5 24.60 13.40 -1.27
C LEU A 5 24.41 12.65 -2.60
N GLN A 6 23.89 11.42 -2.52
CA GLN A 6 23.47 10.66 -3.69
C GLN A 6 22.28 11.41 -4.31
N THR A 7 22.53 12.12 -5.41
CA THR A 7 21.47 12.74 -6.20
C THR A 7 20.59 11.65 -6.76
N ALA A 8 19.30 11.67 -6.39
CA ALA A 8 18.28 10.75 -6.85
C ALA A 8 18.29 10.61 -8.38
N ALA A 9 17.99 9.41 -8.87
CA ALA A 9 18.05 9.04 -10.28
C ALA A 9 17.33 10.06 -11.21
N PRO A 10 17.85 10.31 -12.42
CA PRO A 10 17.34 11.34 -13.35
C PRO A 10 15.89 11.14 -13.82
N HIS A 11 15.28 10.00 -13.51
CA HIS A 11 13.90 9.66 -13.85
C HIS A 11 12.86 10.09 -12.80
N LEU A 12 13.29 10.64 -11.64
CA LEU A 12 12.37 11.04 -10.57
C LEU A 12 11.70 12.42 -10.78
N HIS A 13 12.04 13.16 -11.83
CA HIS A 13 11.53 14.51 -12.07
C HIS A 13 10.36 14.53 -13.07
N VAL A 14 9.32 13.72 -12.82
CA VAL A 14 8.05 13.88 -13.54
C VAL A 14 7.25 14.98 -12.83
N ARG A 15 6.99 16.08 -13.55
CA ARG A 15 6.18 17.20 -13.02
C ARG A 15 4.72 16.74 -12.96
N ARG A 16 4.11 16.79 -11.78
CA ARG A 16 2.73 16.40 -11.51
C ARG A 16 1.95 17.55 -10.86
N CYS A 17 0.70 17.84 -11.27
CA CYS A 17 -0.12 18.85 -10.56
C CYS A 17 -0.42 18.34 -9.15
N VAL A 18 -0.15 19.20 -8.16
CA VAL A 18 -0.34 18.87 -6.73
C VAL A 18 -1.82 18.77 -6.35
N CYS A 19 -2.72 19.39 -7.14
CA CYS A 19 -4.16 19.38 -6.88
C CYS A 19 -4.85 18.12 -7.42
N CYS A 20 -4.63 17.75 -8.69
CA CYS A 20 -5.36 16.65 -9.34
C CYS A 20 -4.51 15.42 -9.69
N GLY A 21 -3.18 15.49 -9.58
CA GLY A 21 -2.28 14.37 -9.87
C GLY A 21 -1.97 14.14 -11.36
N PHE A 22 -2.41 15.01 -12.28
CA PHE A 22 -2.10 14.90 -13.70
C PHE A 22 -0.59 15.11 -13.97
N ASP A 23 0.02 14.24 -14.79
CA ASP A 23 1.46 14.15 -15.04
C ASP A 23 1.84 14.14 -16.54
N GLY A 24 0.95 14.61 -17.41
CA GLY A 24 1.16 14.65 -18.86
C GLY A 24 2.25 15.63 -19.33
N ALA A 25 2.78 15.43 -20.54
CA ALA A 25 3.86 16.23 -21.11
C ALA A 25 3.53 17.74 -21.25
N SER A 26 2.24 18.08 -21.38
CA SER A 26 1.74 19.46 -21.43
C SER A 26 2.06 20.24 -20.15
N LEU A 27 2.17 19.58 -19.00
CA LEU A 27 2.51 20.22 -17.73
C LEU A 27 3.89 20.86 -17.72
N ARG A 28 4.82 20.42 -18.58
CA ARG A 28 6.19 20.94 -18.60
C ARG A 28 6.27 22.39 -19.09
N ARG A 29 5.29 22.82 -19.89
CA ARG A 29 5.29 24.14 -20.54
C ARG A 29 4.17 25.06 -20.07
N SER A 30 3.21 24.54 -19.30
CA SER A 30 2.07 25.33 -18.82
C SER A 30 2.32 25.99 -17.46
N ALA A 31 1.73 27.17 -17.28
CA ALA A 31 1.61 27.83 -15.98
C ALA A 31 0.47 27.22 -15.17
N GLU A 32 -0.58 26.75 -15.83
CA GLU A 32 -1.74 26.11 -15.21
C GLU A 32 -1.85 24.63 -15.60
N CYS A 33 -2.50 23.81 -14.78
CA CYS A 33 -2.80 22.44 -15.13
C CYS A 33 -3.95 22.36 -16.15
N PRO A 34 -3.77 21.71 -17.32
CA PRO A 34 -4.82 21.60 -18.33
C PRO A 34 -6.01 20.73 -17.88
N SER A 35 -5.85 19.93 -16.82
CA SER A 35 -6.91 19.07 -16.30
C SER A 35 -7.81 19.77 -15.29
N CYS A 36 -7.28 20.65 -14.43
CA CYS A 36 -8.03 21.23 -13.32
C CYS A 36 -7.84 22.74 -13.13
N GLY A 37 -7.07 23.41 -14.00
CA GLY A 37 -6.78 24.84 -13.92
C GLY A 37 -5.90 25.26 -12.74
N CYS A 38 -5.28 24.32 -12.02
CA CYS A 38 -4.41 24.64 -10.87
C CYS A 38 -3.22 25.51 -11.34
N ASP A 39 -2.95 26.66 -10.71
CA ASP A 39 -1.70 27.38 -10.97
C ASP A 39 -0.52 26.55 -10.44
N LEU A 40 0.41 26.21 -11.34
CA LEU A 40 1.60 25.41 -11.06
C LEU A 40 2.79 26.26 -10.59
N ARG A 41 2.67 27.59 -10.63
CA ARG A 41 3.64 28.56 -10.12
C ARG A 41 3.29 28.99 -8.71
N GLU A 42 2.00 29.03 -8.40
CA GLU A 42 1.52 29.36 -7.08
C GLU A 42 1.87 28.23 -6.10
N ARG A 43 2.78 28.52 -5.16
CA ARG A 43 3.11 27.64 -4.05
C ARG A 43 2.59 28.29 -2.78
N PRO A 44 1.30 28.10 -2.43
CA PRO A 44 0.77 28.68 -1.22
C PRO A 44 1.58 28.18 -0.02
N PRO A 45 1.86 29.04 0.97
CA PRO A 45 2.55 28.61 2.18
C PRO A 45 1.70 27.53 2.86
N ARG A 46 2.24 26.30 2.91
CA ARG A 46 1.61 25.18 3.62
C ARG A 46 2.22 25.05 4.99
N SER A 47 1.38 24.86 5.99
CA SER A 47 1.87 24.51 7.33
C SER A 47 2.61 23.16 7.28
N TYR A 48 3.58 22.97 8.19
CA TYR A 48 4.28 21.69 8.29
C TYR A 48 3.30 20.52 8.50
N ALA A 49 2.26 20.75 9.31
CA ALA A 49 1.19 19.78 9.54
C ALA A 49 0.42 19.38 8.26
N GLU A 50 0.25 20.29 7.30
CA GLU A 50 -0.35 19.95 5.99
C GLU A 50 0.60 19.18 5.08
N MET A 51 1.90 19.48 5.13
CA MET A 51 2.91 18.77 4.34
C MET A 51 3.08 17.32 4.81
N GLU A 52 3.02 17.09 6.13
CA GLU A 52 3.03 15.76 6.74
C GLU A 52 1.68 15.03 6.62
N GLY A 53 0.65 15.67 6.06
CA GLY A 53 -0.69 15.10 5.94
C GLY A 53 -1.45 14.96 7.27
N LEU A 54 -0.95 15.54 8.35
CA LEU A 54 -1.55 15.50 9.70
C LEU A 54 -2.89 16.25 9.77
N ASN A 55 -3.09 17.25 8.90
CA ASN A 55 -4.35 18.00 8.81
C ASN A 55 -5.41 17.37 7.91
N ARG A 56 -5.11 16.25 7.22
CA ARG A 56 -6.14 15.57 6.42
C ARG A 56 -7.07 14.83 7.38
N ARG A 57 -8.32 15.30 7.48
CA ARG A 57 -9.43 14.37 7.78
C ARG A 57 -9.26 13.18 6.85
N PRO A 58 -9.39 11.94 7.32
CA PRO A 58 -9.19 10.75 6.50
C PRO A 58 -10.23 10.78 5.37
N THR A 59 -9.86 11.38 4.24
CA THR A 59 -10.51 11.15 2.97
C THR A 59 -10.26 9.68 2.74
N ALA A 60 -11.34 8.89 2.72
CA ALA A 60 -11.33 7.48 2.41
C ALA A 60 -10.60 7.29 1.07
N VAL A 61 -9.27 7.16 1.13
CA VAL A 61 -8.48 6.57 0.08
C VAL A 61 -9.10 5.20 -0.01
N ARG A 62 -9.88 5.01 -1.08
CA ARG A 62 -10.56 3.77 -1.35
C ARG A 62 -9.47 2.81 -1.79
N ASP A 63 -8.75 2.31 -0.80
CA ASP A 63 -7.89 1.16 -0.85
C ASP A 63 -8.75 0.03 -1.40
N ARG A 64 -8.74 -0.11 -2.73
CA ARG A 64 -9.33 -1.26 -3.43
C ARG A 64 -8.34 -2.43 -3.50
N ALA A 65 -7.09 -2.20 -3.11
CA ALA A 65 -6.04 -3.22 -3.05
C ALA A 65 -6.15 -4.24 -1.88
N PRO A 66 -6.56 -3.90 -0.63
CA PRO A 66 -6.44 -4.82 0.50
C PRO A 66 -7.48 -5.94 0.50
N VAL A 67 -8.59 -5.81 -0.23
CA VAL A 67 -9.69 -6.80 -0.14
C VAL A 67 -9.29 -8.14 -0.76
N ALA A 68 -8.51 -8.14 -1.84
CA ALA A 68 -8.02 -9.36 -2.47
C ALA A 68 -6.97 -10.06 -1.59
N GLU A 69 -6.08 -9.29 -0.98
CA GLU A 69 -5.04 -9.78 -0.07
C GLU A 69 -5.65 -10.40 1.20
N HIS A 70 -6.69 -9.77 1.77
CA HIS A 70 -7.39 -10.29 2.95
C HIS A 70 -8.04 -11.65 2.66
N ARG A 71 -8.69 -11.82 1.50
CA ARG A 71 -9.30 -13.10 1.12
C ARG A 71 -8.27 -14.20 0.88
N ALA A 72 -7.09 -13.85 0.36
CA ALA A 72 -6.01 -14.81 0.17
C ALA A 72 -5.47 -15.28 1.53
N ILE A 73 -5.23 -14.35 2.47
CA ILE A 73 -4.77 -14.65 3.82
C ILE A 73 -5.79 -15.50 4.58
N GLU A 74 -7.08 -15.16 4.51
CA GLU A 74 -8.17 -15.90 5.15
C GLU A 74 -8.24 -17.36 4.66
N ARG A 75 -8.14 -17.58 3.34
CA ARG A 75 -8.13 -18.93 2.75
C ARG A 75 -6.93 -19.75 3.22
N TRP A 76 -5.73 -19.17 3.24
CA TRP A 76 -4.54 -19.87 3.70
C TRP A 76 -4.60 -20.21 5.19
N LEU A 77 -5.12 -19.31 6.02
CA LEU A 77 -5.37 -19.57 7.44
C LEU A 77 -6.33 -20.75 7.64
N ALA A 78 -7.44 -20.81 6.89
CA ALA A 78 -8.39 -21.91 6.98
C ALA A 78 -7.76 -23.25 6.55
N VAL A 79 -6.95 -23.27 5.49
CA VAL A 79 -6.25 -24.48 5.03
C VAL A 79 -5.26 -24.97 6.09
N LEU A 80 -4.44 -24.08 6.64
CA LEU A 80 -3.47 -24.43 7.69
C LEU A 80 -4.17 -24.95 8.95
N PHE A 81 -5.28 -24.32 9.34
CA PHE A 81 -6.09 -24.75 10.48
C PHE A 81 -6.65 -26.16 10.28
N LEU A 82 -7.28 -26.43 9.12
CA LEU A 82 -7.82 -27.75 8.80
C LEU A 82 -6.73 -28.83 8.74
N LEU A 83 -5.55 -28.49 8.21
CA LEU A 83 -4.41 -29.41 8.17
C LEU A 83 -3.95 -29.77 9.58
N MET A 84 -3.81 -28.79 10.47
CA MET A 84 -3.46 -29.00 11.88
C MET A 84 -4.49 -29.90 12.60
N VAL A 85 -5.79 -29.60 12.44
CA VAL A 85 -6.86 -30.40 13.02
C VAL A 85 -6.84 -31.83 12.48
N GLY A 86 -6.62 -31.99 11.18
CA GLY A 86 -6.49 -33.30 10.53
C GLY A 86 -5.32 -34.11 11.07
N VAL A 87 -4.14 -33.49 11.25
CA VAL A 87 -2.96 -34.15 11.84
C VAL A 87 -3.25 -34.62 13.27
N VAL A 88 -3.87 -33.77 14.09
CA VAL A 88 -4.23 -34.13 15.47
C VAL A 88 -5.22 -35.30 15.46
N ALA A 89 -6.30 -35.22 14.68
CA ALA A 89 -7.30 -36.29 14.60
C ALA A 89 -6.70 -37.62 14.13
N VAL A 90 -5.87 -37.61 13.09
CA VAL A 90 -5.17 -38.80 12.60
C VAL A 90 -4.23 -39.37 13.65
N SER A 91 -3.48 -38.51 14.36
CA SER A 91 -2.58 -38.95 15.42
C SER A 91 -3.31 -39.60 16.60
N SER A 92 -4.48 -39.07 16.99
CA SER A 92 -5.31 -39.65 18.04
C SER A 92 -5.89 -41.01 17.63
N LEU A 93 -6.41 -41.13 16.41
CA LEU A 93 -6.91 -42.40 15.88
C LEU A 93 -5.80 -43.46 15.79
N LEU A 94 -4.60 -43.07 15.36
CA LEU A 94 -3.44 -43.96 15.35
C LEU A 94 -3.06 -44.43 16.75
N ALA A 95 -3.06 -43.52 17.73
CA ALA A 95 -2.79 -43.88 19.12
C ALA A 95 -3.83 -44.87 19.67
N ASP A 96 -5.12 -44.65 19.39
CA ASP A 96 -6.20 -45.54 19.81
C ASP A 96 -6.10 -46.93 19.16
N VAL A 97 -5.78 -47.00 17.86
CA VAL A 97 -5.58 -48.28 17.16
C VAL A 97 -4.39 -49.05 17.73
N ILE A 98 -3.27 -48.37 18.03
CA ILE A 98 -2.10 -49.01 18.64
C ILE A 98 -2.43 -49.51 20.04
N ASN A 99 -3.15 -48.74 20.84
CA ASN A 99 -3.48 -49.10 22.22
C ASN A 99 -4.57 -50.19 22.32
N GLY A 100 -5.49 -50.28 21.35
CA GLY A 100 -6.55 -51.30 21.33
C GLY A 100 -6.14 -52.63 20.69
N ALA A 101 -4.94 -52.70 20.10
CA ALA A 101 -4.39 -53.92 19.48
C ALA A 101 -3.63 -54.84 20.46
N TRP A 102 -3.60 -54.49 21.76
CA TRP A 102 -3.01 -55.26 22.85
C TRP A 102 -4.08 -55.69 23.85
#